data_AF-A0A223SC62-F1
#
_entry.id   AF-A0A223SC62-F1
#
_cell.length_a   1.000
_cell.length_b   1.000
_cell.length_c   1.000
_cell.angle_alpha   90.00
_cell.angle_beta   90.00
_cell.angle_gamma   90.00
#
_symmetry.space_group_name_H-M   'P 1'
#
loop_
_entity.id
_entity.type
_entity.pdbx_description
1 polymer ?
#
loop_
_entity_poly.entity_id
_entity_poly.type
_entity_poly.pdbx_seq_one_letter_code
_entity_poly.pdbx_strand_id
1 'polypeptide(L)'
;MGDSANQATTATADDGVARASERADDTGVPVPRHGRAALLRLASWFEAAETDTAHELFTAAFAVHPARHLGGTGEDAVAATTSWWDAPLARTAALRLTSALPPAPIPDHTDQQARLRDAAESSAHWRRTAAQELRRVLAEPTGDNARPHLSGLALEVLMELLTATLSAGDATLSPVSAGDLELGIRLHIRSAPTARITLRGADGDLTLEGLRMQITAYAVDAGTDADEIDDTEDTDDTAVSDTTTDDCGLAGLDPGIRLVRQA
;
A
#
# COMPACT_ATOMS: atom_id res chain seq x y z
N MET A 1 9.44 -55.74 -68.48
CA MET A 1 10.02 -56.04 -67.15
C MET A 1 9.17 -55.30 -66.13
N GLY A 2 8.36 -55.90 -65.26
CA GLY A 2 8.50 -57.20 -64.60
C GLY A 2 8.99 -56.97 -63.16
N ASP A 3 8.14 -57.30 -62.18
CA ASP A 3 8.25 -57.31 -60.71
C ASP A 3 7.96 -55.98 -59.96
N SER A 4 6.85 -55.81 -59.21
CA SER A 4 6.17 -56.58 -58.14
C SER A 4 6.92 -56.67 -56.79
N ALA A 5 6.54 -55.79 -55.87
CA ALA A 5 6.28 -55.99 -54.43
C ALA A 5 5.69 -54.66 -53.91
N ASN A 6 4.39 -54.47 -53.62
CA ASN A 6 3.47 -55.19 -52.71
C ASN A 6 4.11 -55.29 -51.30
N GLN A 7 3.58 -54.75 -50.20
CA GLN A 7 2.18 -54.52 -49.81
C GLN A 7 2.02 -53.50 -48.66
N ALA A 8 0.80 -52.95 -48.59
CA ALA A 8 -0.08 -52.67 -47.43
C ALA A 8 0.37 -51.65 -46.37
N THR A 9 -0.29 -50.49 -46.25
CA THR A 9 -1.66 -50.26 -45.71
C THR A 9 -1.72 -50.42 -44.19
N THR A 10 -1.93 -49.30 -43.49
CA THR A 10 -3.18 -49.03 -42.75
C THR A 10 -3.29 -47.53 -42.50
N ALA A 11 -4.34 -46.93 -43.08
CA ALA A 11 -4.90 -45.68 -42.62
C ALA A 11 -5.57 -45.90 -41.26
N THR A 12 -5.46 -44.94 -40.35
CA THR A 12 -6.60 -44.53 -39.51
C THR A 12 -6.47 -43.04 -39.22
N ALA A 13 -7.51 -42.31 -39.56
CA ALA A 13 -7.77 -40.96 -39.08
C ALA A 13 -8.22 -41.02 -37.61
N ASP A 14 -7.74 -40.07 -36.81
CA ASP A 14 -8.43 -39.57 -35.61
C ASP A 14 -7.79 -38.20 -35.30
N ASP A 15 -8.32 -37.12 -35.86
CA ASP A 15 -9.37 -36.27 -35.28
C ASP A 15 -8.89 -35.43 -34.07
N GLY A 16 -8.55 -34.17 -34.35
CA GLY A 16 -9.45 -33.12 -33.89
C GLY A 16 -9.44 -32.64 -32.45
N VAL A 17 -8.38 -32.71 -31.62
CA VAL A 17 -8.38 -31.95 -30.33
C VAL A 17 -6.99 -31.44 -29.92
N ALA A 18 -6.50 -30.35 -30.53
CA ALA A 18 -5.36 -29.60 -29.98
C ALA A 18 -5.27 -28.12 -30.43
N ARG A 19 -6.39 -27.49 -30.76
CA ARG A 19 -6.43 -26.03 -31.02
C ARG A 19 -7.64 -25.39 -30.37
N ALA A 20 -7.66 -25.39 -29.05
CA ALA A 20 -8.54 -24.54 -28.24
C ALA A 20 -7.87 -24.31 -26.89
N SER A 21 -6.75 -23.57 -26.88
CA SER A 21 -6.38 -22.80 -25.69
C SER A 21 -6.58 -21.34 -26.06
N GLU A 22 -7.76 -20.89 -25.67
CA GLU A 22 -8.36 -19.59 -25.80
C GLU A 22 -7.38 -18.43 -25.62
N ARG A 23 -7.58 -17.39 -26.44
CA ARG A 23 -7.24 -16.01 -26.12
C ARG A 23 -7.91 -15.68 -24.78
N ALA A 24 -7.13 -15.60 -23.71
CA ALA A 24 -7.63 -15.16 -22.41
C ALA A 24 -7.62 -13.61 -22.39
N ASP A 25 -8.80 -13.08 -22.08
CA ASP A 25 -9.13 -11.65 -21.95
C ASP A 25 -8.12 -10.84 -21.15
N ASP A 26 -7.84 -9.65 -21.68
CA ASP A 26 -7.22 -8.51 -21.02
C ASP A 26 -8.20 -7.89 -20.01
N THR A 27 -8.45 -8.58 -18.91
CA THR A 27 -9.06 -8.00 -17.70
C THR A 27 -8.20 -8.41 -16.52
N GLY A 28 -7.62 -7.42 -15.82
CA GLY A 28 -6.65 -7.59 -14.73
C GLY A 28 -7.16 -8.27 -13.46
N VAL A 29 -8.14 -9.17 -13.56
CA VAL A 29 -8.56 -10.06 -12.49
C VAL A 29 -7.68 -11.31 -12.56
N PRO A 30 -6.91 -11.66 -11.50
CA PRO A 30 -6.16 -12.91 -11.50
C PRO A 30 -7.16 -14.07 -11.55
N VAL A 31 -7.32 -14.67 -12.74
CA VAL A 31 -8.11 -15.88 -12.91
C VAL A 31 -7.47 -16.94 -12.01
N PRO A 32 -8.21 -17.54 -11.06
CA PRO A 32 -7.66 -18.64 -10.29
C PRO A 32 -7.19 -19.71 -11.26
N ARG A 33 -5.91 -20.09 -11.16
CA ARG A 33 -5.22 -21.01 -12.08
C ARG A 33 -6.01 -22.32 -12.30
N HIS A 34 -6.88 -22.65 -11.35
CA HIS A 34 -7.91 -23.68 -11.45
C HIS A 34 -9.27 -23.11 -10.99
N GLY A 35 -10.26 -23.08 -11.89
CA GLY A 35 -11.60 -22.61 -11.57
C GLY A 35 -12.34 -23.54 -10.60
N ARG A 36 -13.44 -23.04 -9.99
CA ARG A 36 -14.32 -23.80 -9.08
C ARG A 36 -14.71 -25.18 -9.63
N ALA A 37 -14.95 -25.29 -10.94
CA ALA A 37 -15.30 -26.55 -11.60
C ALA A 37 -14.17 -27.61 -11.55
N ALA A 38 -12.90 -27.18 -11.57
CA ALA A 38 -11.76 -28.10 -11.45
C ALA A 38 -11.66 -28.65 -10.02
N LEU A 39 -11.89 -27.80 -9.00
CA LEU A 39 -11.87 -28.22 -7.60
C LEU A 39 -13.03 -29.16 -7.26
N LEU A 40 -14.23 -28.93 -7.80
CA LEU A 40 -15.38 -29.82 -7.60
C LEU A 40 -15.17 -31.19 -8.27
N ARG A 41 -14.51 -31.22 -9.43
CA ARG A 41 -14.13 -32.47 -10.09
C ARG A 41 -13.11 -33.25 -9.27
N LEU A 42 -12.08 -32.56 -8.75
CA LEU A 42 -11.12 -33.16 -7.85
C LEU A 42 -11.79 -33.72 -6.59
N ALA A 43 -12.72 -32.96 -5.98
CA ALA A 43 -13.49 -33.42 -4.82
C ALA A 43 -14.30 -34.69 -5.13
N SER A 44 -14.92 -34.79 -6.31
CA SER A 44 -15.63 -36.01 -6.71
C SER A 44 -14.72 -37.22 -6.89
N TRP A 45 -13.47 -37.01 -7.31
CA TRP A 45 -12.47 -38.08 -7.38
C TRP A 45 -12.00 -38.52 -5.99
N PHE A 46 -11.87 -37.58 -5.04
CA PHE A 46 -11.57 -37.89 -3.65
C PHE A 46 -12.70 -38.65 -2.95
N GLU A 47 -13.96 -38.28 -3.21
CA GLU A 47 -15.14 -38.94 -2.64
C GLU A 47 -15.25 -40.42 -3.07
N ALA A 48 -14.82 -40.73 -4.29
CA ALA A 48 -14.85 -42.07 -4.86
C ALA A 48 -13.58 -42.91 -4.61
N ALA A 49 -12.52 -42.33 -4.03
CA ALA A 49 -11.23 -42.99 -3.90
C ALA A 49 -11.08 -43.74 -2.56
N GLU A 50 -10.48 -44.94 -2.61
CA GLU A 50 -9.97 -45.62 -1.42
C GLU A 50 -8.74 -44.90 -0.85
N THR A 51 -8.38 -45.16 0.41
CA THR A 51 -7.36 -44.39 1.15
C THR A 51 -6.01 -44.29 0.42
N ASP A 52 -5.54 -45.38 -0.19
CA ASP A 52 -4.27 -45.39 -0.92
C ASP A 52 -4.37 -44.57 -2.22
N THR A 53 -5.47 -44.69 -2.96
CA THR A 53 -5.72 -43.92 -4.19
C THR A 53 -5.95 -42.44 -3.91
N ALA A 54 -6.64 -42.10 -2.81
CA ALA A 54 -6.82 -40.72 -2.36
C ALA A 54 -5.46 -40.06 -2.06
N HIS A 55 -4.54 -40.84 -1.50
CA HIS A 55 -3.20 -40.38 -1.20
C HIS A 55 -2.35 -40.13 -2.46
N GLU A 56 -2.46 -41.01 -3.45
CA GLU A 56 -1.84 -40.79 -4.77
C GLU A 56 -2.44 -39.58 -5.50
N LEU A 57 -3.76 -39.40 -5.45
CA LEU A 57 -4.46 -38.24 -6.01
C LEU A 57 -4.04 -36.94 -5.32
N PHE A 58 -3.90 -36.95 -3.99
CA PHE A 58 -3.41 -35.80 -3.22
C PHE A 58 -1.97 -35.44 -3.58
N THR A 59 -1.12 -36.45 -3.71
CA THR A 59 0.26 -36.29 -4.15
C THR A 59 0.33 -35.72 -5.57
N ALA A 60 -0.48 -36.25 -6.50
CA ALA A 60 -0.51 -35.80 -7.89
C ALA A 60 -1.07 -34.38 -8.05
N ALA A 61 -2.12 -34.03 -7.31
CA ALA A 61 -2.79 -32.73 -7.43
C ALA A 61 -2.04 -31.59 -6.73
N PHE A 62 -1.42 -31.88 -5.57
CA PHE A 62 -0.82 -30.85 -4.73
C PHE A 62 0.71 -30.94 -4.63
N ALA A 63 1.34 -31.94 -5.26
CA ALA A 63 2.76 -32.25 -5.10
C ALA A 63 3.18 -32.44 -3.63
N VAL A 64 2.22 -32.75 -2.76
CA VAL A 64 2.43 -33.04 -1.34
C VAL A 64 2.54 -34.54 -1.19
N HIS A 65 3.76 -35.03 -1.24
CA HIS A 65 4.06 -36.43 -0.93
C HIS A 65 3.75 -36.71 0.55
N PRO A 66 3.42 -37.96 0.94
CA PRO A 66 3.51 -38.37 2.34
C PRO A 66 4.87 -37.94 2.86
N ALA A 67 4.95 -37.49 4.11
CA ALA A 67 6.16 -36.93 4.70
C ALA A 67 7.34 -37.94 4.74
N ARG A 68 7.91 -38.26 3.58
CA ARG A 68 9.25 -38.83 3.44
C ARG A 68 10.30 -37.82 3.90
N HIS A 69 9.89 -36.56 4.08
CA HIS A 69 10.66 -35.47 4.68
C HIS A 69 10.83 -35.61 6.20
N LEU A 70 10.06 -36.47 6.87
CA LEU A 70 10.28 -36.83 8.28
C LEU A 70 11.10 -38.12 8.44
N GLY A 71 11.46 -38.78 7.35
CA GLY A 71 12.28 -39.99 7.33
C GLY A 71 13.41 -39.85 6.33
N GLY A 72 14.39 -38.98 6.62
CA GLY A 72 15.67 -39.07 5.92
C GLY A 72 16.37 -40.37 6.31
N THR A 73 16.99 -41.06 5.35
CA THR A 73 17.97 -42.11 5.64
C THR A 73 19.23 -41.44 6.18
N GLY A 74 19.17 -40.94 7.42
CA GLY A 74 20.36 -40.56 8.16
C GLY A 74 21.08 -41.84 8.56
N GLU A 75 22.36 -41.95 8.19
CA GLU A 75 23.21 -43.07 8.60
C GLU A 75 23.42 -43.07 10.13
N ASP A 76 23.22 -41.91 10.78
CA ASP A 76 23.33 -41.73 12.24
C ASP A 76 21.99 -41.29 12.86
N ALA A 77 21.53 -42.05 13.86
CA ALA A 77 20.37 -41.69 14.67
C ALA A 77 20.73 -40.54 15.63
N VAL A 78 20.29 -39.33 15.31
CA VAL A 78 20.45 -38.15 16.19
C VAL A 78 19.46 -38.25 17.36
N ALA A 79 19.94 -38.09 18.60
CA ALA A 79 19.09 -38.10 19.78
C ALA A 79 18.06 -36.97 19.74
N ALA A 80 16.83 -37.24 20.19
CA ALA A 80 15.72 -36.27 20.19
C ALA A 80 15.96 -35.02 21.07
N THR A 81 16.96 -35.07 21.95
CA THR A 81 17.39 -33.94 22.80
C THR A 81 18.43 -33.04 22.13
N THR A 82 18.92 -33.39 20.94
CA THR A 82 19.91 -32.58 20.23
C THR A 82 19.24 -31.35 19.63
N SER A 83 19.79 -30.17 19.94
CA SER A 83 19.37 -28.91 19.34
C SER A 83 19.52 -28.97 17.83
N TRP A 84 18.55 -28.43 17.09
CA TRP A 84 18.61 -28.34 15.62
C TRP A 84 19.76 -27.44 15.12
N TRP A 85 20.33 -26.60 15.99
CA TRP A 85 21.51 -25.79 15.69
C TRP A 85 22.81 -26.60 15.69
N ASP A 86 22.86 -27.67 16.49
CA ASP A 86 24.03 -28.54 16.67
C ASP A 86 23.86 -29.90 15.97
N ALA A 87 22.68 -30.18 15.41
CA ALA A 87 22.40 -31.41 14.69
C ALA A 87 23.10 -31.43 13.32
N PRO A 88 23.58 -32.60 12.85
CA PRO A 88 24.11 -32.75 11.51
C PRO A 88 23.11 -32.28 10.44
N LEU A 89 23.58 -31.51 9.46
CA LEU A 89 22.76 -31.03 8.33
C LEU A 89 22.21 -32.23 7.54
N ALA A 90 20.88 -32.38 7.53
CA ALA A 90 20.22 -33.38 6.72
C ALA A 90 20.48 -33.11 5.23
N ARG A 91 20.98 -34.11 4.48
CA ARG A 91 21.20 -34.03 3.02
C ARG A 91 19.86 -34.07 2.27
N THR A 92 19.03 -33.03 2.42
CA THR A 92 17.73 -32.90 1.73
C THR A 92 17.88 -32.37 0.31
N ALA A 93 19.01 -31.74 -0.02
CA ALA A 93 19.29 -31.16 -1.34
C ALA A 93 19.32 -32.23 -2.45
N ALA A 94 19.75 -33.46 -2.15
CA ALA A 94 19.81 -34.54 -3.13
C ALA A 94 18.42 -34.97 -3.64
N LEU A 95 17.38 -34.90 -2.81
CA LEU A 95 16.04 -35.32 -3.21
C LEU A 95 15.41 -34.35 -4.22
N ARG A 96 15.65 -33.02 -4.06
CA ARG A 96 15.20 -32.01 -5.04
C ARG A 96 15.92 -32.12 -6.38
N LEU A 97 17.14 -32.65 -6.41
CA LEU A 97 17.88 -32.90 -7.65
C LEU A 97 17.36 -34.13 -8.40
N THR A 98 16.70 -35.08 -7.71
CA THR A 98 16.12 -36.27 -8.35
C THR A 98 14.75 -36.03 -8.99
N SER A 99 14.02 -34.98 -8.58
CA SER A 99 12.88 -34.50 -9.35
C SER A 99 13.40 -33.71 -10.54
N ALA A 100 13.66 -34.41 -11.65
CA ALA A 100 14.11 -33.84 -12.93
C ALA A 100 13.05 -32.97 -13.62
N LEU A 101 12.12 -32.36 -12.86
CA LEU A 101 11.20 -31.40 -13.44
C LEU A 101 11.95 -30.08 -13.59
N PRO A 102 12.08 -29.54 -14.81
CA PRO A 102 12.71 -28.25 -15.00
C PRO A 102 11.98 -27.22 -14.11
N PRO A 103 12.70 -26.31 -13.45
CA PRO A 103 12.05 -25.25 -12.68
C PRO A 103 11.08 -24.52 -13.60
N ALA A 104 9.86 -24.30 -13.12
CA ALA A 104 8.87 -23.56 -13.88
C ALA A 104 9.48 -22.20 -14.27
N PRO A 105 9.31 -21.74 -15.53
CA PRO A 105 9.83 -20.46 -15.96
C PRO A 105 9.25 -19.37 -15.05
N ILE A 106 10.12 -18.50 -14.53
CA ILE A 106 9.71 -17.33 -13.76
C ILE A 106 8.92 -16.44 -14.72
N PRO A 107 7.65 -16.11 -14.41
CA PRO A 107 6.89 -15.22 -15.26
C PRO A 107 7.57 -13.85 -15.32
N ASP A 108 7.69 -13.30 -16.53
CA ASP A 108 8.21 -11.96 -16.73
C ASP A 108 7.12 -10.95 -16.32
N HIS A 109 7.40 -10.19 -15.25
CA HIS A 109 6.50 -9.18 -14.70
C HIS A 109 6.96 -7.75 -15.03
N THR A 110 7.93 -7.57 -15.93
CA THR A 110 8.49 -6.25 -16.27
C THR A 110 7.42 -5.28 -16.74
N ASP A 111 6.51 -5.69 -17.63
CA ASP A 111 5.40 -4.86 -18.11
C ASP A 111 4.41 -4.49 -16.99
N GLN A 112 4.14 -5.43 -16.08
CA GLN A 112 3.27 -5.17 -14.93
C GLN A 112 3.93 -4.18 -13.96
N GLN A 113 5.23 -4.32 -13.71
CA GLN A 113 6.01 -3.40 -12.86
C GLN A 113 6.07 -2.01 -13.47
N ALA A 114 6.28 -1.91 -14.79
CA ALA A 114 6.26 -0.64 -15.52
C ALA A 114 4.90 0.08 -15.36
N ARG A 115 3.78 -0.62 -15.59
CA ARG A 115 2.44 -0.04 -15.40
C ARG A 115 2.19 0.44 -13.96
N LEU A 116 2.62 -0.33 -12.96
CA LEU A 116 2.47 0.07 -11.56
C LEU A 116 3.32 1.30 -11.23
N ARG A 117 4.54 1.39 -11.79
CA ARG A 117 5.41 2.55 -11.65
C ARG A 117 4.79 3.79 -12.28
N ASP A 118 4.32 3.69 -13.51
CA ASP A 118 3.70 4.81 -14.22
C ASP A 118 2.43 5.30 -13.49
N ALA A 119 1.63 4.37 -12.95
CA ALA A 119 0.45 4.70 -12.14
C ALA A 119 0.82 5.40 -10.81
N ALA A 120 1.91 4.99 -10.17
CA ALA A 120 2.40 5.62 -8.95
C ALA A 120 3.00 7.01 -9.21
N GLU A 121 3.81 7.14 -10.27
CA GLU A 121 4.41 8.41 -10.68
C GLU A 121 3.34 9.42 -11.07
N SER A 122 2.31 8.96 -11.78
CA SER A 122 1.15 9.79 -12.08
C SER A 122 0.42 10.23 -10.81
N SER A 123 -0.05 9.30 -9.98
CA SER A 123 -0.72 9.67 -8.71
C SER A 123 0.09 10.68 -7.88
N ALA A 124 1.40 10.49 -7.76
CA ALA A 124 2.28 11.42 -7.06
C ALA A 124 2.36 12.80 -7.72
N HIS A 125 2.47 12.88 -9.05
CA HIS A 125 2.47 14.17 -9.74
C HIS A 125 1.14 14.92 -9.56
N TRP A 126 0.00 14.22 -9.58
CA TRP A 126 -1.32 14.83 -9.48
C TRP A 126 -1.54 15.38 -8.07
N ARG A 127 -1.14 14.63 -7.04
CA ARG A 127 -1.17 15.10 -5.64
C ARG A 127 -0.27 16.32 -5.41
N ARG A 128 0.94 16.36 -6.01
CA ARG A 128 1.83 17.53 -5.93
C ARG A 128 1.22 18.76 -6.62
N THR A 129 0.62 18.59 -7.79
CA THR A 129 -0.06 19.70 -8.51
C THR A 129 -1.25 20.22 -7.70
N ALA A 130 -2.05 19.33 -7.12
CA ALA A 130 -3.15 19.68 -6.22
C ALA A 130 -2.66 20.45 -4.98
N ALA A 131 -1.57 20.00 -4.35
CA ALA A 131 -0.95 20.70 -3.22
C ALA A 131 -0.45 22.11 -3.59
N GLN A 132 0.13 22.29 -4.78
CA GLN A 132 0.55 23.61 -5.26
C GLN A 132 -0.64 24.55 -5.50
N GLU A 133 -1.73 24.04 -6.06
CA GLU A 133 -2.97 24.81 -6.22
C GLU A 133 -3.50 25.25 -4.86
N LEU A 134 -3.57 24.34 -3.89
CA LEU A 134 -4.01 24.62 -2.52
C LEU A 134 -3.15 25.71 -1.87
N ARG A 135 -1.82 25.63 -2.00
CA ARG A 135 -0.93 26.70 -1.51
C ARG A 135 -1.20 28.03 -2.18
N ARG A 136 -1.52 28.06 -3.48
CA ARG A 136 -1.80 29.30 -4.20
C ARG A 136 -3.13 29.92 -3.77
N VAL A 137 -4.16 29.10 -3.62
CA VAL A 137 -5.53 29.55 -3.35
C VAL A 137 -5.75 29.88 -1.87
N LEU A 138 -5.10 29.15 -0.97
CA LEU A 138 -5.24 29.27 0.49
C LEU A 138 -3.94 29.76 1.17
N ALA A 139 -3.07 30.48 0.46
CA ALA A 139 -1.85 31.08 1.01
C ALA A 139 -2.15 32.03 2.19
N GLU A 140 -3.20 32.83 2.01
CA GLU A 140 -3.68 33.78 3.01
C GLU A 140 -4.82 33.18 3.83
N PRO A 141 -4.96 33.60 5.10
CA PRO A 141 -6.10 33.20 5.90
C PRO A 141 -7.41 33.57 5.21
N THR A 142 -8.28 32.58 5.09
CA THR A 142 -9.57 32.74 4.43
C THR A 142 -10.41 33.83 5.12
N GLY A 143 -11.03 34.72 4.33
CA GLY A 143 -11.91 35.79 4.83
C GLY A 143 -13.31 35.29 5.24
N ASP A 144 -14.16 36.19 5.75
CA ASP A 144 -15.45 35.83 6.36
C ASP A 144 -16.50 35.28 5.39
N ASN A 145 -16.40 35.54 4.09
CA ASN A 145 -17.31 35.03 3.06
C ASN A 145 -16.53 34.57 1.82
N ALA A 146 -15.44 33.86 2.03
CA ALA A 146 -14.58 33.46 0.92
C ALA A 146 -15.22 32.33 0.09
N ARG A 147 -15.00 32.43 -1.23
CA ARG A 147 -15.49 31.44 -2.20
C ARG A 147 -14.38 30.98 -3.14
N PRO A 148 -13.34 30.30 -2.64
CA PRO A 148 -12.25 29.83 -3.49
C PRO A 148 -12.75 28.70 -4.41
N HIS A 149 -12.26 28.73 -5.64
CA HIS A 149 -12.46 27.67 -6.62
C HIS A 149 -11.27 26.71 -6.55
N LEU A 150 -11.57 25.42 -6.42
CA LEU A 150 -10.59 24.35 -6.36
C LEU A 150 -10.89 23.30 -7.43
N SER A 151 -9.83 22.75 -8.03
CA SER A 151 -9.95 21.54 -8.83
C SER A 151 -10.42 20.36 -7.97
N GLY A 152 -10.99 19.32 -8.61
CA GLY A 152 -11.44 18.12 -7.90
C GLY A 152 -10.33 17.47 -7.08
N LEU A 153 -9.13 17.34 -7.67
CA LEU A 153 -7.95 16.78 -7.01
C LEU A 153 -7.46 17.65 -5.83
N ALA A 154 -7.52 18.98 -5.96
CA ALA A 154 -7.22 19.89 -4.86
C ALA A 154 -8.23 19.76 -3.71
N LEU A 155 -9.52 19.59 -4.04
CA LEU A 155 -10.56 19.35 -3.04
C LEU A 155 -10.37 18.00 -2.32
N GLU A 156 -9.99 16.93 -3.04
CA GLU A 156 -9.69 15.63 -2.44
C GLU A 156 -8.54 15.71 -1.42
N VAL A 157 -7.41 16.32 -1.80
CA VAL A 157 -6.27 16.53 -0.89
C VAL A 157 -6.66 17.41 0.30
N LEU A 158 -7.48 18.45 0.07
CA LEU A 158 -7.97 19.30 1.16
C LEU A 158 -8.87 18.53 2.12
N MET A 159 -9.73 17.63 1.64
CA MET A 159 -10.59 16.80 2.49
C MET A 159 -9.78 15.82 3.34
N GLU A 160 -8.71 15.25 2.79
CA GLU A 160 -7.77 14.40 3.52
C GLU A 160 -7.10 15.20 4.66
N LEU A 161 -6.60 16.40 4.35
CA LEU A 161 -5.99 17.29 5.35
C LEU A 161 -6.98 17.81 6.39
N LEU A 162 -8.21 18.13 5.99
CA LEU A 162 -9.29 18.50 6.90
C LEU A 162 -9.59 17.37 7.88
N THR A 163 -9.70 16.15 7.37
CA THR A 163 -9.93 14.95 8.20
C THR A 163 -8.78 14.75 9.18
N ALA A 164 -7.53 14.85 8.71
CA ALA A 164 -6.35 14.76 9.57
C ALA A 164 -6.31 15.86 10.63
N THR A 165 -6.65 17.10 10.26
CA THR A 165 -6.63 18.25 11.18
C THR A 165 -7.72 18.14 12.23
N LEU A 166 -8.94 17.78 11.85
CA LEU A 166 -10.06 17.60 12.78
C LEU A 166 -9.87 16.37 13.68
N SER A 167 -9.10 15.37 13.21
CA SER A 167 -8.68 14.25 14.06
C SER A 167 -7.60 14.64 15.07
N ALA A 168 -6.80 15.67 14.79
CA ALA A 168 -5.74 16.12 15.69
C ALA A 168 -6.28 16.94 16.87
N GLY A 169 -7.48 17.51 16.77
CA GLY A 169 -8.11 18.23 17.88
C GLY A 169 -9.34 19.05 17.48
N ASP A 170 -9.93 19.71 18.48
CA ASP A 170 -11.09 20.58 18.30
C ASP A 170 -10.68 22.01 17.96
N ALA A 171 -10.90 22.40 16.71
CA ALA A 171 -10.60 23.73 16.19
C ALA A 171 -11.42 24.87 16.82
N THR A 172 -12.50 24.55 17.55
CA THR A 172 -13.31 25.54 18.27
C THR A 172 -12.67 26.00 19.57
N LEU A 173 -11.86 25.14 20.20
CA LEU A 173 -11.20 25.39 21.48
C LEU A 173 -9.81 26.01 21.32
N SER A 174 -9.06 25.57 20.31
CA SER A 174 -7.70 26.03 20.03
C SER A 174 -7.40 25.91 18.54
N PRO A 175 -6.49 26.71 17.95
CA PRO A 175 -6.04 26.48 16.59
C PRO A 175 -5.47 25.07 16.42
N VAL A 176 -5.91 24.36 15.39
CA VAL A 176 -5.45 23.00 15.08
C VAL A 176 -4.75 23.02 13.73
N SER A 177 -3.74 22.18 13.58
CA SER A 177 -3.00 22.08 12.34
C SER A 177 -2.55 20.65 12.08
N ALA A 178 -2.69 20.21 10.84
CA ALA A 178 -2.10 18.97 10.34
C ALA A 178 -1.46 19.25 8.99
N GLY A 179 -0.42 18.50 8.66
CA GLY A 179 0.25 18.64 7.38
C GLY A 179 0.67 17.31 6.81
N ASP A 180 1.02 17.37 5.55
CA ASP A 180 1.54 16.26 4.76
C ASP A 180 2.99 16.62 4.39
N LEU A 181 3.94 15.85 4.92
CA LEU A 181 5.37 16.02 4.69
C LEU A 181 5.76 15.70 3.24
N GLU A 182 5.10 14.73 2.61
CA GLU A 182 5.38 14.34 1.22
C GLU A 182 4.96 15.45 0.26
N LEU A 183 3.86 16.14 0.58
CA LEU A 183 3.36 17.28 -0.18
C LEU A 183 3.96 18.62 0.25
N GLY A 184 4.69 18.66 1.38
CA GLY A 184 5.34 19.85 1.90
C GLY A 184 4.35 20.96 2.27
N ILE A 185 3.14 20.60 2.72
CA ILE A 185 2.06 21.53 3.06
C ILE A 185 1.50 21.27 4.45
N ARG A 186 1.03 22.33 5.09
CA ARG A 186 0.35 22.27 6.38
C ARG A 186 -0.92 23.10 6.34
N LEU A 187 -2.03 22.48 6.74
CA LEU A 187 -3.32 23.14 6.92
C LEU A 187 -3.42 23.64 8.37
N HIS A 188 -3.80 24.91 8.50
CA HIS A 188 -4.12 25.55 9.76
C HIS A 188 -5.61 25.90 9.79
N ILE A 189 -6.29 25.51 10.86
CA ILE A 189 -7.70 25.81 11.09
C ILE A 189 -7.82 26.57 12.41
N ARG A 190 -8.56 27.68 12.37
CA ARG A 190 -8.88 28.48 13.56
C ARG A 190 -10.38 28.76 13.63
N SER A 191 -10.93 28.76 14.83
CA SER A 191 -12.29 29.21 15.09
C SER A 191 -12.47 30.68 14.68
N ALA A 192 -13.56 30.95 13.97
CA ALA A 192 -14.00 32.27 13.55
C ALA A 192 -15.52 32.23 13.37
N PRO A 193 -16.31 32.46 14.42
CA PRO A 193 -17.76 32.18 14.44
C PRO A 193 -18.57 32.85 13.33
N THR A 194 -18.10 33.99 12.82
CA THR A 194 -18.74 34.77 11.75
C THR A 194 -18.29 34.36 10.34
N ALA A 195 -17.27 33.51 10.22
CA ALA A 195 -16.72 33.12 8.94
C ALA A 195 -17.54 31.99 8.30
N ARG A 196 -17.81 32.14 7.01
CA ARG A 196 -18.39 31.12 6.14
C ARG A 196 -17.52 30.99 4.90
N ILE A 197 -17.04 29.78 4.63
CA ILE A 197 -16.22 29.47 3.48
C ILE A 197 -17.01 28.53 2.58
N THR A 198 -17.16 28.87 1.29
CA THR A 198 -17.76 27.98 0.30
C THR A 198 -16.72 27.59 -0.74
N LEU A 199 -16.18 26.38 -0.62
CA LEU A 199 -15.24 25.80 -1.57
C LEU A 199 -16.04 25.29 -2.78
N ARG A 200 -15.74 25.80 -3.98
CA ARG A 200 -16.42 25.41 -5.22
C ARG A 200 -15.58 24.36 -5.94
N GLY A 201 -16.09 23.14 -6.09
CA GLY A 201 -15.48 22.05 -6.85
C GLY A 201 -16.27 21.71 -8.12
N ALA A 202 -15.69 20.85 -8.97
CA ALA A 202 -16.37 20.36 -10.18
C ALA A 202 -17.58 19.48 -9.86
N ASP A 203 -17.49 18.69 -8.78
CA ASP A 203 -18.51 17.71 -8.37
C ASP A 203 -19.49 18.24 -7.32
N GLY A 204 -19.30 19.49 -6.86
CA GLY A 204 -20.17 20.12 -5.86
C GLY A 204 -19.46 21.17 -5.02
N ASP A 205 -20.21 21.74 -4.08
CA ASP A 205 -19.71 22.77 -3.17
C ASP A 205 -19.61 22.24 -1.74
N LEU A 206 -18.53 22.60 -1.04
CA LEU A 206 -18.37 22.34 0.38
C LEU A 206 -18.45 23.67 1.14
N THR A 207 -19.41 23.77 2.06
CA THR A 207 -19.54 24.94 2.94
C THR A 207 -19.07 24.62 4.35
N LEU A 208 -18.16 25.44 4.87
CA LEU A 208 -17.62 25.37 6.21
C LEU A 208 -18.04 26.65 6.96
N GLU A 209 -18.59 26.48 8.16
CA GLU A 209 -19.08 27.59 8.99
C GLU A 209 -18.27 27.68 10.28
N GLY A 210 -18.05 28.89 10.76
CA GLY A 210 -17.38 29.14 12.02
C GLY A 210 -15.86 28.91 11.98
N LEU A 211 -15.28 28.72 10.79
CA LEU A 211 -13.87 28.34 10.63
C LEU A 211 -13.17 29.23 9.60
N ARG A 212 -11.90 29.54 9.88
CA ARG A 212 -10.95 30.09 8.90
C ARG A 212 -9.83 29.12 8.67
N MET A 213 -9.40 29.03 7.41
CA MET A 213 -8.34 28.12 6.98
C MET A 213 -7.20 28.88 6.33
N GLN A 214 -5.99 28.35 6.47
CA GLN A 214 -4.80 28.80 5.77
C GLN A 214 -3.90 27.60 5.50
N ILE A 215 -3.27 27.55 4.34
CA ILE A 215 -2.26 26.56 4.00
C ILE A 215 -0.89 27.22 3.93
N THR A 216 0.07 26.66 4.66
CA THR A 216 1.46 27.09 4.68
C THR A 216 2.37 25.99 4.13
N ALA A 217 3.60 26.37 3.82
CA ALA A 217 4.66 25.40 3.59
C ALA A 217 4.94 24.64 4.88
N TYR A 218 5.27 23.35 4.77
CA TYR A 218 6.13 22.77 5.78
C TYR A 218 7.50 23.44 5.63
N ALA A 219 7.80 24.41 6.49
CA ALA A 219 9.19 24.80 6.67
C ALA A 219 9.88 23.56 7.22
N VAL A 220 10.69 22.91 6.39
CA VAL A 220 11.78 22.11 6.91
C VAL A 220 12.70 23.17 7.47
N ASP A 221 12.79 23.29 8.79
CA ASP A 221 13.95 23.95 9.38
C ASP A 221 15.15 23.18 8.82
N ALA A 222 15.75 23.72 7.77
CA ALA A 222 17.12 23.40 7.43
C ALA A 222 17.87 23.80 8.69
N GLY A 223 18.25 22.79 9.48
CA GLY A 223 19.02 22.97 10.69
C GLY A 223 20.09 24.00 10.41
N THR A 224 19.93 25.17 11.02
CA THR A 224 21.03 26.12 11.14
C THR A 224 21.93 25.52 12.22
N ASP A 225 22.60 24.42 11.86
CA ASP A 225 23.90 24.06 12.42
C ASP A 225 24.93 24.93 11.67
N ALA A 226 24.75 26.24 11.80
CA ALA A 226 25.82 27.21 11.73
C ALA A 226 26.05 27.67 13.16
N ASP A 227 26.42 26.72 14.02
CA ASP A 227 27.30 27.03 15.14
C ASP A 227 28.68 27.22 14.50
N GLU A 228 28.82 28.39 13.89
CA GLU A 228 30.08 29.02 13.59
C GLU A 228 30.79 29.11 14.94
N ILE A 229 31.75 28.21 15.15
CA ILE A 229 32.75 28.35 16.21
C ILE A 229 33.50 29.64 15.89
N ASP A 230 32.96 30.75 16.38
CA ASP A 230 33.67 32.00 16.54
C ASP A 230 34.60 31.82 17.73
N ASP A 231 35.79 31.30 17.45
CA ASP A 231 36.96 31.45 18.32
C ASP A 231 37.34 32.94 18.35
N THR A 232 36.60 33.71 19.14
CA THR A 232 37.08 35.00 19.63
C THR A 232 37.28 34.87 21.14
N GLU A 233 38.51 34.50 21.51
CA GLU A 233 39.05 34.78 22.84
C GLU A 233 38.96 36.29 23.08
N ASP A 234 38.09 36.72 24.01
CA ASP A 234 38.41 37.89 24.81
C ASP A 234 37.80 37.76 26.22
N THR A 235 38.72 37.67 27.18
CA THR A 235 38.60 38.03 28.58
C THR A 235 37.79 39.31 28.79
N ASP A 236 36.80 39.32 29.69
CA ASP A 236 36.91 39.93 31.03
C ASP A 236 35.53 40.14 31.71
N ASP A 237 35.57 39.96 33.03
CA ASP A 237 34.77 40.53 34.12
C ASP A 237 33.25 40.87 34.05
N THR A 238 32.54 40.21 34.97
CA THR A 238 31.76 40.81 36.07
C THR A 238 30.28 41.26 35.93
N ALA A 239 29.50 40.70 36.87
CA ALA A 239 28.34 41.22 37.63
C ALA A 239 26.87 41.06 37.16
N VAL A 240 26.19 40.12 37.86
CA VAL A 240 25.04 40.29 38.78
C VAL A 240 23.81 41.12 38.36
N SER A 241 22.62 40.47 38.40
CA SER A 241 21.32 40.84 39.06
C SER A 241 20.17 40.21 38.26
N ASP A 242 19.43 39.20 38.73
CA ASP A 242 18.32 39.17 39.71
C ASP A 242 17.00 39.82 39.25
N THR A 243 15.91 39.17 39.68
CA THR A 243 14.45 39.47 39.64
C THR A 243 13.64 38.97 38.44
N THR A 244 12.42 38.42 38.52
CA THR A 244 11.52 37.79 39.54
C THR A 244 10.08 38.03 39.03
N THR A 245 9.22 37.00 39.06
CA THR A 245 7.73 37.07 39.15
C THR A 245 6.94 37.54 37.91
N ASP A 246 5.77 37.03 37.53
CA ASP A 246 4.90 35.91 37.94
C ASP A 246 3.63 35.95 37.07
N ASP A 247 2.88 34.85 37.13
CA ASP A 247 1.42 34.75 37.20
C ASP A 247 0.47 34.75 35.97
N CYS A 248 -0.58 33.99 36.22
CA CYS A 248 -1.59 33.30 35.43
C CYS A 248 -2.80 34.15 34.99
N GLY A 249 -3.66 33.56 34.14
CA GLY A 249 -5.04 34.04 33.97
C GLY A 249 -5.94 33.13 33.12
N LEU A 250 -6.93 32.53 33.77
CA LEU A 250 -7.92 31.52 33.34
C LEU A 250 -9.12 32.05 32.52
N ALA A 251 -9.92 31.07 32.04
CA ALA A 251 -11.33 31.07 31.58
C ALA A 251 -11.49 31.00 30.04
N GLY A 252 -12.13 30.00 29.43
CA GLY A 252 -13.31 29.22 29.82
C GLY A 252 -14.50 29.72 28.98
N LEU A 253 -15.06 28.90 28.09
CA LEU A 253 -16.47 28.87 27.64
C LEU A 253 -16.68 27.93 26.45
N ASP A 254 -17.62 27.00 26.64
CA ASP A 254 -18.21 26.06 25.69
C ASP A 254 -19.10 26.79 24.65
N PRO A 255 -19.15 26.34 23.38
CA PRO A 255 -20.48 26.11 22.81
C PRO A 255 -20.57 24.93 21.83
N GLY A 256 -21.59 24.11 22.05
CA GLY A 256 -21.91 22.91 21.26
C GLY A 256 -22.17 23.14 19.78
N ILE A 257 -21.64 22.21 18.98
CA ILE A 257 -21.77 22.13 17.51
C ILE A 257 -23.11 21.48 17.14
N ARG A 258 -23.84 22.10 16.20
CA ARG A 258 -24.95 21.48 15.44
C ARG A 258 -24.55 21.37 13.97
N LEU A 259 -24.37 20.14 13.49
CA LEU A 259 -24.30 19.84 12.06
C LEU A 259 -25.72 19.84 11.45
N VAL A 260 -25.95 20.67 10.44
CA VAL A 260 -27.13 20.57 9.57
C VAL A 260 -26.65 20.26 8.15
N ARG A 261 -26.91 19.03 7.72
CA ARG A 261 -26.74 18.54 6.35
C ARG A 261 -28.06 18.81 5.62
N GLN A 262 -28.06 19.60 4.55
CA GLN A 262 -29.20 19.62 3.61
C GLN A 262 -28.83 18.91 2.31
N ALA A 263 -29.83 18.16 1.81
CA ALA A 263 -29.83 17.36 0.60
C ALA A 263 -30.08 18.23 -0.64
#